data_AF-A0A9J7EW08-F1
#
_entry.id   AF-A0A9J7EW08-F1
#
_cell.length_a   1.000
_cell.length_b   1.000
_cell.length_c   1.000
_cell.angle_alpha   90.00
_cell.angle_beta   90.00
_cell.angle_gamma   90.00
#
_symmetry.space_group_name_H-M   'P 1'
#
loop_
_entity.id
_entity.type
_entity.pdbx_description
1 polymer ?
#
loop_
_entity_poly.entity_id
_entity_poly.type
_entity_poly.pdbx_seq_one_letter_code
_entity_poly.pdbx_strand_id
1 'polypeptide(L)'
;MKCRMCSKEFVLKSSEYSANKMDVNEEIVAGIMSIGAGVTQLNTVLCHINIPPMSVRLYQGKHDIICGWWHKTAQHCMAEAGKEEKNHALSIGSVNESGIPMIPVSGDACWSKRSYGTNYSATSGVGAIVGLFSKKVLYYGVKNKTCIICSRAHLKGVQPPKHRCFKNFQGPSTAMEALIITEGFKESIERHGLIYNQYVADGDSSTYASIRNSRPYESVTVGKVECKNHLLRNYCKGLLSIASNTTYPIRARKILKDNYLRIRWGVDSSVKYWVKQSIPFSEKMKNIKDDINNGPYHIFGDHSKCASYFCNDEIKKRTENMVPELKANGVFQKIEDLAHRLSFHAYSFVHNETNNLVESFNARVAKFVGGKRVNFSQRRSYAGRCAAAVISYNSGALQSTVHKYIFGTEANHEIVRLETIRQKLNVKIMEKRIKKRKVIKHTTNKDVHYGEECQKVDMDDKQYATAKREFLLRLEITPEEKDKIEQDTILQSASPLWLETRRKLLTASWFSTVCKRRPSSNCAPLVKQILYGKDLGNVPSIKHGKDNEYTALRELEQVLQTNILQCGLSIDKEISFLGASPDGKCEHGIVEIKCPSSAYGM
;
A
#
# COMPACT_ATOMS: atom_id res chain seq x y z
N MET A 1 37.06 20.76 38.56
CA MET A 1 37.09 20.44 40.00
C MET A 1 38.22 21.20 40.65
N LYS A 2 38.08 21.65 41.90
CA LYS A 2 39.12 22.41 42.61
C LYS A 2 39.67 21.55 43.75
N CYS A 3 41.00 21.38 43.79
CA CYS A 3 41.67 20.70 44.91
C CYS A 3 41.36 21.43 46.21
N ARG A 4 40.88 20.73 47.25
CA ARG A 4 40.76 21.35 48.58
C ARG A 4 42.10 21.60 49.27
N MET A 5 43.15 20.85 48.89
CA MET A 5 44.47 20.96 49.51
C MET A 5 45.36 21.99 48.81
N CYS A 6 45.45 21.97 47.47
CA CYS A 6 46.35 22.83 46.71
C CYS A 6 45.65 23.92 45.88
N SER A 7 44.32 24.06 45.98
CA SER A 7 43.50 25.02 45.23
C SER A 7 43.61 25.00 43.70
N LYS A 8 44.42 24.12 43.11
CA LYS A 8 44.49 23.94 41.65
C LYS A 8 43.16 23.46 41.10
N GLU A 9 42.74 24.11 40.02
CA GLU A 9 41.63 23.64 39.21
C GLU A 9 42.12 22.56 38.25
N PHE A 10 41.47 21.41 38.27
CA PHE A 10 41.68 20.34 37.33
C PHE A 10 40.38 19.95 36.65
N VAL A 11 40.47 19.73 35.34
CA VAL A 11 39.38 19.20 34.53
C VAL A 11 39.66 17.71 34.35
N LEU A 12 38.98 16.87 35.12
CA LEU A 12 38.95 15.43 34.84
C LEU A 12 38.10 15.23 33.59
N LYS A 13 38.74 14.91 32.46
CA LYS A 13 38.05 14.44 31.26
C LYS A 13 37.98 12.93 31.34
N SER A 14 36.77 12.35 31.30
CA SER A 14 36.57 10.90 31.29
C SER A 14 37.09 10.23 30.00
N SER A 15 37.36 11.02 28.97
CA SER A 15 38.03 10.61 27.73
C SER A 15 38.63 11.84 27.04
N GLU A 16 39.73 11.67 26.29
CA GLU A 16 40.22 12.71 25.39
C GLU A 16 39.18 12.99 24.30
N TYR A 17 38.85 14.26 24.11
CA TYR A 17 38.01 14.68 22.98
C TYR A 17 38.78 14.42 21.69
N SER A 18 38.12 13.74 20.75
CA SER A 18 38.65 13.51 19.42
C SER A 18 37.56 13.85 18.42
N ALA A 19 37.92 14.60 17.39
CA ALA A 19 37.00 14.91 16.29
C ALA A 19 36.64 13.66 15.47
N ASN A 20 37.42 12.58 15.60
CA ASN A 20 37.37 11.40 14.71
C ASN A 20 36.74 10.16 15.39
N LYS A 21 36.16 10.30 16.58
CA LYS A 21 35.45 9.21 17.26
C LYS A 21 34.39 9.76 18.22
N MET A 22 33.36 8.96 18.48
CA MET A 22 32.43 9.24 19.57
C MET A 22 33.13 9.18 20.92
N ASP A 23 32.73 10.06 21.84
CA ASP A 23 33.13 9.93 23.24
C ASP A 23 32.32 8.82 23.96
N VAL A 24 32.74 8.44 25.16
CA VAL A 24 32.10 7.35 25.93
C VAL A 24 30.61 7.64 26.22
N ASN A 25 30.25 8.90 26.45
CA ASN A 25 28.87 9.28 26.72
C ASN A 25 28.02 9.22 25.43
N GLU A 26 28.59 9.53 24.28
CA GLU A 26 27.95 9.40 22.98
C GLU A 26 27.74 7.93 22.63
N GLU A 27 28.77 7.10 22.81
CA GLU A 27 28.70 5.66 22.58
C GLU A 27 27.63 4.99 23.45
N ILE A 28 27.60 5.30 24.74
CA ILE A 28 26.63 4.66 25.65
C ILE A 28 25.19 5.12 25.35
N VAL A 29 24.99 6.38 24.96
CA VAL A 29 23.67 6.89 24.57
C VAL A 29 23.24 6.28 23.23
N ALA A 30 24.15 6.14 22.27
CA ALA A 30 23.86 5.52 20.99
C ALA A 30 23.55 4.02 21.17
N GLY A 31 24.31 3.35 22.04
CA GLY A 31 24.11 1.96 22.48
C GLY A 31 22.73 1.74 23.10
N ILE A 32 22.36 2.51 24.12
CA ILE A 32 21.04 2.35 24.79
C ILE A 32 19.88 2.66 23.84
N MET A 33 20.04 3.67 22.97
CA MET A 33 19.03 3.99 21.97
C MET A 33 18.87 2.85 20.94
N SER A 34 19.97 2.19 20.54
CA SER A 34 19.96 1.11 19.54
C SER A 34 19.19 -0.14 19.98
N ILE A 35 19.05 -0.35 21.29
CA ILE A 35 18.29 -1.45 21.87
C ILE A 35 16.83 -1.08 22.22
N GLY A 36 16.41 0.14 21.87
CA GLY A 36 15.04 0.61 22.12
C GLY A 36 14.79 1.12 23.54
N ALA A 37 15.85 1.40 24.30
CA ALA A 37 15.77 1.87 25.68
C ALA A 37 16.09 3.38 25.80
N GLY A 38 15.80 3.98 26.96
CA GLY A 38 15.98 5.40 27.24
C GLY A 38 16.86 5.65 28.48
N VAL A 39 16.87 6.89 28.95
CA VAL A 39 17.72 7.34 30.07
C VAL A 39 17.48 6.58 31.37
N THR A 40 16.22 6.21 31.68
CA THR A 40 15.89 5.47 32.90
C THR A 40 16.54 4.10 32.88
N GLN A 41 16.41 3.35 31.79
CA GLN A 41 17.03 2.04 31.65
C GLN A 41 18.57 2.12 31.63
N LEU A 42 19.13 3.17 30.99
CA LEU A 42 20.57 3.42 31.04
C LEU A 42 21.04 3.57 32.49
N ASN A 43 20.39 4.44 33.26
CA ASN A 43 20.77 4.69 34.65
C ASN A 43 20.61 3.44 35.52
N THR A 44 19.58 2.63 35.29
CA THR A 44 19.44 1.33 35.96
C THR A 44 20.65 0.43 35.69
N VAL A 45 21.07 0.28 34.43
CA VAL A 45 22.24 -0.54 34.07
C VAL A 45 23.50 0.02 34.71
N LEU A 46 23.72 1.33 34.62
CA LEU A 46 24.89 2.01 35.21
C LEU A 46 24.99 1.78 36.72
N CYS A 47 23.87 1.93 37.45
CA CYS A 47 23.83 1.68 38.88
C CYS A 47 24.17 0.23 39.24
N HIS A 48 23.70 -0.76 38.48
CA HIS A 48 24.01 -2.18 38.74
C HIS A 48 25.48 -2.55 38.50
N ILE A 49 26.20 -1.77 37.69
CA ILE A 49 27.65 -1.95 37.45
C ILE A 49 28.49 -0.93 38.22
N ASN A 50 27.91 -0.26 39.23
CA ASN A 50 28.57 0.74 40.08
C ASN A 50 29.17 1.93 39.32
N ILE A 51 28.57 2.32 38.19
CA ILE A 51 28.90 3.56 37.47
C ILE A 51 27.87 4.65 37.81
N PRO A 52 28.30 5.89 38.11
CA PRO A 52 27.38 6.98 38.38
C PRO A 52 26.36 7.20 37.26
N PRO A 53 25.06 7.40 37.58
CA PRO A 53 24.03 7.58 36.58
C PRO A 53 24.22 8.89 35.80
N MET A 54 23.82 8.88 34.53
CA MET A 54 23.88 10.05 33.68
C MET A 54 22.75 11.03 34.02
N SER A 55 23.07 12.32 34.14
CA SER A 55 22.05 13.35 34.30
C SER A 55 21.16 13.45 33.06
N VAL A 56 19.87 13.73 33.25
CA VAL A 56 18.91 13.86 32.14
C VAL A 56 19.32 14.94 31.15
N ARG A 57 19.94 16.03 31.63
CA ARG A 57 20.45 17.13 30.79
C ARG A 57 21.60 16.67 29.89
N LEU A 58 22.58 15.95 30.45
CA LEU A 58 23.70 15.41 29.68
C LEU A 58 23.20 14.39 28.64
N TYR A 59 22.32 13.48 29.06
CA TYR A 59 21.71 12.49 28.16
C TYR A 59 21.00 13.17 26.99
N GLN A 60 20.18 14.18 27.24
CA GLN A 60 19.45 14.91 26.19
C GLN A 60 20.40 15.60 25.21
N GLY A 61 21.48 16.22 25.70
CA GLY A 61 22.50 16.83 24.84
C GLY A 61 23.16 15.82 23.90
N LYS A 62 23.59 14.68 24.42
CA LYS A 62 24.20 13.60 23.60
C LYS A 62 23.18 12.93 22.68
N HIS A 63 21.97 12.68 23.16
CA HIS A 63 20.84 12.15 22.38
C HIS A 63 20.56 13.02 21.14
N ASP A 64 20.58 14.35 21.28
CA ASP A 64 20.37 15.27 20.19
C ASP A 64 21.51 15.25 19.15
N ILE A 65 22.75 15.09 19.60
CA ILE A 65 23.90 14.93 18.69
C ILE A 65 23.75 13.63 17.87
N ILE A 66 23.49 12.51 18.55
CA ILE A 66 23.34 11.18 17.94
C ILE A 66 22.18 11.15 16.95
N CYS A 67 21.02 11.72 17.30
CA CYS A 67 19.90 11.82 16.36
C CYS A 67 20.26 12.63 15.12
N GLY A 68 21.27 13.51 15.18
CA GLY A 68 21.71 14.35 14.07
C GLY A 68 22.58 13.54 13.12
N TRP A 69 23.55 12.83 13.70
CA TRP A 69 24.39 11.88 12.98
C TRP A 69 23.56 10.79 12.30
N TRP A 70 22.64 10.15 13.02
CA TRP A 70 21.76 9.14 12.45
C TRP A 70 20.91 9.66 11.29
N HIS A 71 20.42 10.90 11.37
CA HIS A 71 19.67 11.49 10.26
C HIS A 71 20.52 11.68 9.01
N LYS A 72 21.73 12.24 9.16
CA LYS A 72 22.68 12.44 8.04
C LYS A 72 23.12 11.12 7.43
N THR A 73 23.50 10.14 8.25
CA THR A 73 23.90 8.80 7.78
C THR A 73 22.74 8.10 7.09
N ALA A 74 21.50 8.22 7.58
CA ALA A 74 20.33 7.65 6.92
C ALA A 74 20.12 8.25 5.52
N GLN A 75 20.27 9.57 5.36
CA GLN A 75 20.19 10.22 4.05
C GLN A 75 21.25 9.69 3.08
N HIS A 76 22.49 9.53 3.55
CA HIS A 76 23.55 8.93 2.75
C HIS A 76 23.24 7.49 2.33
N CYS A 77 22.78 6.63 3.27
CA CYS A 77 22.39 5.26 2.96
C CYS A 77 21.23 5.15 1.97
N MET A 78 20.29 6.10 1.97
CA MET A 78 19.20 6.15 0.99
C MET A 78 19.69 6.62 -0.37
N ALA A 79 20.62 7.58 -0.43
CA ALA A 79 21.21 8.05 -1.68
C ALA A 79 22.00 6.94 -2.39
N GLU A 80 22.78 6.15 -1.65
CA GLU A 80 23.48 4.99 -2.21
C GLU A 80 22.50 3.92 -2.72
N ALA A 81 21.42 3.66 -1.98
CA ALA A 81 20.36 2.76 -2.44
C ALA A 81 19.67 3.26 -3.73
N GLY A 82 19.44 4.57 -3.84
CA GLY A 82 18.90 5.20 -5.05
C GLY A 82 19.83 5.04 -6.26
N LYS A 83 21.15 5.14 -6.07
CA LYS A 83 22.14 4.88 -7.13
C LYS A 83 22.11 3.43 -7.60
N GLU A 84 22.02 2.46 -6.67
CA GLU A 84 21.91 1.04 -7.01
C GLU A 84 20.68 0.74 -7.87
N GLU A 85 19.52 1.28 -7.48
CA GLU A 85 18.27 1.17 -8.25
C GLU A 85 18.38 1.82 -9.62
N LYS A 86 18.97 3.03 -9.69
CA LYS A 86 19.18 3.76 -10.94
C LYS A 86 20.03 2.96 -11.92
N ASN A 87 21.16 2.43 -11.46
CA ASN A 87 22.06 1.65 -12.29
C ASN A 87 21.37 0.38 -12.80
N HIS A 88 20.57 -0.28 -11.96
CA HIS A 88 19.81 -1.44 -12.38
C HIS A 88 18.74 -1.10 -13.42
N ALA A 89 17.96 -0.04 -13.21
CA ALA A 89 16.94 0.40 -14.16
C ALA A 89 17.54 0.72 -15.54
N LEU A 90 18.71 1.36 -15.57
CA LEU A 90 19.45 1.61 -16.81
C LEU A 90 19.93 0.32 -17.47
N SER A 91 20.41 -0.66 -16.70
CA SER A 91 20.88 -1.95 -17.24
C SER A 91 19.80 -2.76 -17.93
N ILE A 92 18.54 -2.61 -17.52
CA ILE A 92 17.39 -3.31 -18.11
C ILE A 92 16.62 -2.43 -19.12
N GLY A 93 17.10 -1.20 -19.40
CA GLY A 93 16.45 -0.26 -20.31
C GLY A 93 15.10 0.28 -19.82
N SER A 94 14.81 0.23 -18.51
CA SER A 94 13.57 0.74 -17.93
C SER A 94 13.66 2.26 -17.72
N VAL A 95 13.45 3.02 -18.80
CA VAL A 95 13.49 4.48 -18.83
C VAL A 95 12.23 5.06 -19.46
N ASN A 96 11.83 6.26 -19.05
CA ASN A 96 10.74 6.99 -19.71
C ASN A 96 11.22 7.65 -21.02
N GLU A 97 10.29 8.31 -21.73
CA GLU A 97 10.57 9.06 -22.97
C GLU A 97 11.67 10.14 -22.82
N SER A 98 11.83 10.67 -21.61
CA SER A 98 12.86 11.66 -21.26
C SER A 98 14.18 11.04 -20.77
N GLY A 99 14.33 9.71 -20.83
CA GLY A 99 15.53 8.99 -20.39
C GLY A 99 15.68 8.84 -18.86
N ILE A 100 14.65 9.17 -18.07
CA ILE A 100 14.66 9.03 -16.61
C ILE A 100 14.35 7.58 -16.23
N PRO A 101 15.20 6.92 -15.42
CA PRO A 101 14.97 5.54 -15.00
C PRO A 101 13.71 5.36 -14.14
N MET A 102 12.98 4.29 -14.45
CA MET A 102 11.71 3.92 -13.82
C MET A 102 11.88 2.64 -13.00
N ILE A 103 11.44 2.66 -11.73
CA ILE A 103 11.54 1.52 -10.83
C ILE A 103 10.22 1.22 -10.10
N PRO A 104 9.93 -0.07 -9.83
CA PRO A 104 8.86 -0.44 -8.93
C PRO A 104 9.30 -0.30 -7.47
N VAL A 105 8.39 0.17 -6.62
CA VAL A 105 8.64 0.39 -5.19
C VAL A 105 7.52 -0.19 -4.33
N SER A 106 7.83 -0.53 -3.09
CA SER A 106 6.83 -0.84 -2.07
C SER A 106 6.83 0.24 -0.99
N GLY A 107 5.65 0.59 -0.48
CA GLY A 107 5.54 1.53 0.63
C GLY A 107 4.39 1.21 1.56
N ASP A 108 4.62 1.49 2.84
CA ASP A 108 3.72 1.24 3.96
C ASP A 108 4.18 2.13 5.13
N ALA A 109 3.34 2.29 6.14
CA ALA A 109 3.63 3.05 7.34
C ALA A 109 3.44 2.23 8.62
N CYS A 110 4.09 2.71 9.68
CA CYS A 110 3.81 2.23 11.02
C CYS A 110 3.72 3.36 12.04
N TRP A 111 2.93 3.08 13.07
CA TRP A 111 2.62 4.05 14.11
C TRP A 111 3.43 3.80 15.37
N SER A 112 3.66 4.86 16.15
CA SER A 112 4.37 4.81 17.44
C SER A 112 3.64 4.02 18.52
N LYS A 113 2.32 3.82 18.35
CA LYS A 113 1.45 3.02 19.21
C LYS A 113 0.83 1.88 18.40
N ARG A 114 0.54 0.74 19.06
CA ARG A 114 -0.27 -0.31 18.44
C ARG A 114 -1.73 0.15 18.35
N SER A 115 -2.30 0.13 17.16
CA SER A 115 -3.72 0.33 16.93
C SER A 115 -4.40 -1.03 16.76
N TYR A 116 -5.21 -1.43 17.74
CA TYR A 116 -6.03 -2.66 17.67
C TYR A 116 -7.37 -2.39 16.96
N GLY A 117 -7.36 -1.63 15.85
CA GLY A 117 -8.54 -1.40 14.99
C GLY A 117 -9.59 -0.45 15.55
N THR A 118 -9.56 -0.24 16.85
CA THR A 118 -10.47 0.64 17.60
C THR A 118 -9.79 1.97 17.96
N ASN A 119 -8.44 2.02 17.93
CA ASN A 119 -7.68 3.10 18.55
C ASN A 119 -6.59 3.65 17.61
N TYR A 120 -6.95 4.68 16.84
CA TYR A 120 -6.08 5.41 15.91
C TYR A 120 -5.44 6.66 16.55
N SER A 121 -5.08 6.56 17.84
CA SER A 121 -4.57 7.69 18.65
C SER A 121 -3.05 7.91 18.59
N ALA A 122 -2.35 7.28 17.65
CA ALA A 122 -0.89 7.40 17.58
C ALA A 122 -0.48 8.86 17.33
N THR A 123 0.36 9.40 18.20
CA THR A 123 0.84 10.78 18.11
C THR A 123 1.95 10.95 17.07
N SER A 124 2.60 9.84 16.67
CA SER A 124 3.56 9.82 15.58
C SER A 124 3.38 8.62 14.66
N GLY A 125 3.71 8.80 13.40
CA GLY A 125 3.81 7.75 12.39
C GLY A 125 5.06 7.93 11.55
N VAL A 126 5.58 6.83 11.01
CA VAL A 126 6.63 6.80 10.01
C VAL A 126 6.14 6.01 8.81
N GLY A 127 6.34 6.56 7.62
CA GLY A 127 6.14 5.86 6.35
C GLY A 127 7.47 5.67 5.66
N ALA A 128 7.62 4.58 4.90
CA ALA A 128 8.83 4.33 4.14
C ALA A 128 8.50 3.81 2.74
N ILE A 129 9.37 4.15 1.79
CA ILE A 129 9.38 3.62 0.42
C ILE A 129 10.66 2.81 0.27
N VAL A 130 10.52 1.58 -0.21
CA VAL A 130 11.59 0.59 -0.39
C VAL A 130 11.62 0.19 -1.85
N GLY A 131 12.79 0.24 -2.47
CA GLY A 131 12.98 -0.24 -3.84
C GLY A 131 12.93 -1.77 -3.91
N LEU A 132 12.29 -2.33 -4.94
CA LEU A 132 12.12 -3.79 -5.04
C LEU A 132 13.40 -4.52 -5.42
N PHE A 133 14.30 -3.89 -6.17
CA PHE A 133 15.56 -4.50 -6.61
C PHE A 133 16.60 -4.49 -5.49
N SER A 134 16.97 -3.29 -5.00
CA SER A 134 17.93 -3.11 -3.92
C SER A 134 17.43 -3.67 -2.59
N LYS A 135 16.11 -3.75 -2.43
CA LYS A 135 15.41 -4.11 -1.18
C LYS A 135 15.78 -3.19 -0.02
N LYS A 136 16.21 -1.96 -0.33
CA LYS A 136 16.66 -0.92 0.61
C LYS A 136 15.66 0.23 0.65
N VAL A 137 15.60 0.92 1.78
CA VAL A 137 14.79 2.13 1.95
C VAL A 137 15.36 3.23 1.06
N LEU A 138 14.51 3.84 0.25
CA LEU A 138 14.80 4.98 -0.62
C LEU A 138 14.27 6.29 -0.02
N TYR A 139 13.20 6.20 0.78
CA TYR A 139 12.60 7.33 1.44
C TYR A 139 11.98 6.92 2.78
N TYR A 140 12.08 7.79 3.78
CA TYR A 140 11.24 7.72 4.97
C TYR A 140 10.80 9.12 5.39
N GLY A 141 9.57 9.22 5.88
CA GLY A 141 9.05 10.45 6.46
C GLY A 141 8.45 10.18 7.84
N VAL A 142 8.60 11.14 8.74
CA VAL A 142 8.07 11.06 10.12
C VAL A 142 7.10 12.20 10.35
N LYS A 143 5.88 11.87 10.75
CA LYS A 143 4.83 12.83 11.09
C LYS A 143 4.52 12.75 12.57
N ASN A 144 4.51 13.89 13.25
CA ASN A 144 4.18 14.03 14.66
C ASN A 144 3.06 15.07 14.85
N LYS A 145 2.06 14.70 15.64
CA LYS A 145 0.92 15.55 16.02
C LYS A 145 1.23 16.47 17.18
N THR A 146 2.23 16.11 17.99
CA THR A 146 2.49 16.76 19.28
C THR A 146 3.95 17.10 19.43
N CYS A 147 4.22 18.28 20.00
CA CYS A 147 5.51 18.61 20.59
C CYS A 147 5.27 18.94 22.06
N ILE A 148 6.03 18.31 22.97
CA ILE A 148 5.82 18.50 24.41
C ILE A 148 6.12 19.93 24.88
N ILE A 149 7.02 20.65 24.19
CA ILE A 149 7.33 22.05 24.53
C ILE A 149 6.11 22.92 24.23
N CYS A 150 5.55 22.80 23.01
CA CYS A 150 4.31 23.48 22.64
C CYS A 150 3.13 23.09 23.52
N SER A 151 2.96 21.80 23.79
CA SER A 151 1.83 21.31 24.59
C SER A 151 1.90 21.81 26.05
N ARG A 152 3.09 21.86 26.65
CA ARG A 152 3.26 22.43 28.00
C ARG A 152 3.04 23.93 28.03
N ALA A 153 3.48 24.66 27.01
CA ALA A 153 3.25 26.09 26.90
C ALA A 153 1.75 26.40 26.78
N HIS A 154 1.04 25.66 25.92
CA HIS A 154 -0.41 25.75 25.77
C HIS A 154 -1.16 25.45 27.07
N LEU A 155 -0.79 24.37 27.79
CA LEU A 155 -1.42 24.04 29.09
C LEU A 155 -1.22 25.12 30.15
N LYS A 156 -0.15 25.90 30.05
CA LYS A 156 0.16 27.01 30.97
C LYS A 156 -0.38 28.35 30.47
N GLY A 157 -1.02 28.42 29.30
CA GLY A 157 -1.47 29.67 28.70
C GLY A 157 -0.34 30.62 28.29
N VAL A 158 0.89 30.12 28.13
CA VAL A 158 2.07 30.94 27.77
C VAL A 158 2.55 30.64 26.36
N GLN A 159 3.21 31.60 25.72
CA GLN A 159 3.86 31.36 24.44
C GLN A 159 5.02 30.36 24.59
N PRO A 160 5.17 29.41 23.65
CA PRO A 160 6.24 28.42 23.73
C PRO A 160 7.60 29.11 23.58
N PRO A 161 8.61 28.72 24.39
CA PRO A 161 9.97 29.25 24.23
C PRO A 161 10.51 28.88 22.84
N LYS A 162 11.44 29.69 22.31
CA LYS A 162 12.09 29.41 21.02
C LYS A 162 12.73 28.02 21.06
N HIS A 163 12.24 27.12 20.23
CA HIS A 163 12.71 25.73 20.16
C HIS A 163 12.50 25.14 18.76
N ARG A 164 13.19 24.05 18.46
CA ARG A 164 12.91 23.25 17.27
C ARG A 164 11.61 22.47 17.47
N CYS A 165 10.52 22.96 16.88
CA CYS A 165 9.23 22.28 16.95
C CYS A 165 9.25 21.00 16.12
N PHE A 166 8.80 19.89 16.71
CA PHE A 166 8.70 18.60 16.03
C PHE A 166 7.28 18.27 15.59
N LYS A 167 6.29 19.12 15.92
CA LYS A 167 4.91 19.00 15.43
C LYS A 167 4.89 19.46 13.98
N ASN A 168 4.61 18.54 13.07
CA ASN A 168 4.61 18.76 11.61
C ASN A 168 3.40 18.12 10.92
N PHE A 169 2.41 17.67 11.69
CA PHE A 169 1.21 17.05 11.16
C PHE A 169 -0.02 17.45 11.96
N GLN A 170 -1.10 17.74 11.24
CA GLN A 170 -2.42 18.02 11.77
C GLN A 170 -3.43 17.17 11.00
N GLY A 171 -4.22 16.37 11.72
CA GLY A 171 -5.16 15.42 11.11
C GLY A 171 -5.24 14.07 11.83
N PRO A 172 -6.00 13.13 11.26
CA PRO A 172 -6.11 11.77 11.78
C PRO A 172 -4.81 11.00 11.54
N SER A 173 -4.45 10.10 12.44
CA SER A 173 -3.18 9.37 12.34
C SER A 173 -3.14 8.41 11.14
N THR A 174 -4.30 8.03 10.61
CA THR A 174 -4.45 7.25 9.36
C THR A 174 -4.02 8.02 8.11
N ALA A 175 -4.19 9.34 8.09
CA ALA A 175 -3.78 10.16 6.94
C ALA A 175 -2.26 10.44 6.89
N MET A 176 -1.50 10.09 7.95
CA MET A 176 -0.05 10.25 7.95
C MET A 176 0.62 9.42 6.86
N GLU A 177 0.16 8.20 6.63
CA GLU A 177 0.74 7.31 5.62
C GLU A 177 0.61 7.90 4.23
N ALA A 178 -0.62 8.21 3.81
CA ALA A 178 -0.91 8.79 2.51
C ALA A 178 -0.06 10.04 2.27
N LEU A 179 0.04 10.94 3.26
CA LEU A 179 0.86 12.14 3.19
C LEU A 179 2.35 11.81 3.02
N ILE A 180 2.90 10.94 3.88
CA ILE A 180 4.33 10.60 3.88
C ILE A 180 4.73 9.93 2.56
N ILE A 181 3.95 8.95 2.10
CA ILE A 181 4.27 8.24 0.87
C ILE A 181 4.14 9.21 -0.32
N THR A 182 3.09 10.04 -0.37
CA THR A 182 2.93 11.04 -1.44
C THR A 182 4.10 12.03 -1.48
N GLU A 183 4.59 12.50 -0.33
CA GLU A 183 5.80 13.33 -0.26
C GLU A 183 7.02 12.61 -0.84
N GLY A 184 7.21 11.33 -0.49
CA GLY A 184 8.30 10.52 -1.03
C GLY A 184 8.24 10.32 -2.55
N PHE A 185 7.05 10.22 -3.14
CA PHE A 185 6.87 10.16 -4.59
C PHE A 185 7.21 11.49 -5.28
N LYS A 186 6.82 12.63 -4.68
CA LYS A 186 7.13 13.96 -5.23
C LYS A 186 8.62 14.28 -5.20
N GLU A 187 9.30 13.87 -4.14
CA GLU A 187 10.72 14.15 -3.94
C GLU A 187 11.64 13.14 -4.68
N SER A 188 11.10 12.11 -5.34
CA SER A 188 11.91 11.01 -5.90
C SER A 188 12.87 11.45 -7.00
N ILE A 189 12.42 12.36 -7.88
CA ILE A 189 13.23 12.88 -8.99
C ILE A 189 14.34 13.77 -8.45
N GLU A 190 14.01 14.72 -7.57
CA GLU A 190 14.99 15.63 -6.98
C GLU A 190 16.06 14.86 -6.17
N ARG A 191 15.63 13.88 -5.37
CA ARG A 191 16.54 13.15 -4.48
C ARG A 191 17.41 12.11 -5.20
N HIS A 192 16.82 11.36 -6.12
CA HIS A 192 17.45 10.16 -6.68
C HIS A 192 17.52 10.16 -8.21
N GLY A 193 16.81 11.07 -8.89
CA GLY A 193 16.66 11.04 -10.34
C GLY A 193 15.88 9.80 -10.81
N LEU A 194 14.87 9.38 -10.04
CA LEU A 194 14.09 8.17 -10.28
C LEU A 194 12.60 8.47 -10.36
N ILE A 195 11.91 7.77 -11.26
CA ILE A 195 10.45 7.71 -11.32
C ILE A 195 9.98 6.40 -10.69
N TYR A 196 9.06 6.49 -9.74
CA TYR A 196 8.41 5.32 -9.15
C TYR A 196 7.18 4.95 -9.98
N ASN A 197 7.34 4.05 -10.95
CA ASN A 197 6.28 3.74 -11.92
C ASN A 197 5.24 2.74 -11.38
N GLN A 198 5.59 1.91 -10.40
CA GLN A 198 4.69 0.96 -9.76
C GLN A 198 4.77 1.05 -8.24
N TYR A 199 3.61 0.98 -7.59
CA TYR A 199 3.46 1.01 -6.15
C TYR A 199 2.87 -0.30 -5.63
N VAL A 200 3.70 -1.08 -4.93
CA VAL A 200 3.31 -2.31 -4.24
C VAL A 200 2.87 -1.96 -2.82
N ALA A 201 1.59 -2.12 -2.56
CA ALA A 201 1.00 -1.80 -1.27
C ALA A 201 -0.08 -2.81 -0.88
N ASP A 202 -0.62 -2.64 0.32
CA ASP A 202 -1.84 -3.32 0.68
C ASP A 202 -3.06 -2.69 -0.03
N GLY A 203 -4.23 -3.28 0.24
CA GLY A 203 -5.50 -2.87 -0.34
C GLY A 203 -5.98 -1.48 0.08
N ASP A 204 -5.24 -0.76 0.92
CA ASP A 204 -5.66 0.55 1.42
C ASP A 204 -5.65 1.56 0.26
N SER A 205 -6.85 1.92 -0.19
CA SER A 205 -7.06 2.70 -1.39
C SER A 205 -6.69 4.17 -1.22
N SER A 206 -6.62 4.68 0.03
CA SER A 206 -6.36 6.09 0.34
C SER A 206 -4.95 6.54 -0.04
N THR A 207 -3.94 5.70 0.19
CA THR A 207 -2.54 6.05 -0.10
C THR A 207 -2.32 6.13 -1.61
N TYR A 208 -2.81 5.12 -2.36
CA TYR A 208 -2.73 5.14 -3.82
C TYR A 208 -3.57 6.26 -4.45
N ALA A 209 -4.78 6.52 -3.92
CA ALA A 209 -5.60 7.64 -4.38
C ALA A 209 -4.89 8.99 -4.17
N SER A 210 -4.21 9.18 -3.04
CA SER A 210 -3.40 10.37 -2.78
C SER A 210 -2.26 10.52 -3.79
N ILE A 211 -1.51 9.45 -4.08
CA ILE A 211 -0.45 9.45 -5.11
C ILE A 211 -1.03 9.83 -6.47
N ARG A 212 -2.12 9.18 -6.89
CA ARG A 212 -2.78 9.43 -8.18
C ARG A 212 -3.28 10.87 -8.29
N ASN A 213 -3.90 11.41 -7.26
CA ASN A 213 -4.40 12.78 -7.22
C ASN A 213 -3.26 13.81 -7.22
N SER A 214 -2.14 13.46 -6.58
CA SER A 214 -0.97 14.35 -6.49
C SER A 214 -0.16 14.46 -7.77
N ARG A 215 -0.36 13.53 -8.72
CA ARG A 215 0.33 13.42 -10.02
C ARG A 215 1.82 13.79 -9.90
N PRO A 216 2.64 12.96 -9.22
CA PRO A 216 4.03 13.29 -8.92
C PRO A 216 4.90 13.41 -10.18
N TYR A 217 4.47 12.82 -11.31
CA TYR A 217 5.20 12.81 -12.57
C TYR A 217 4.29 13.28 -13.70
N GLU A 218 4.81 14.10 -14.60
CA GLU A 218 4.03 14.69 -15.70
C GLU A 218 3.65 13.65 -16.76
N SER A 219 4.60 12.80 -17.15
CA SER A 219 4.45 11.81 -18.24
C SER A 219 4.08 10.39 -17.78
N VAL A 220 4.18 10.08 -16.49
CA VAL A 220 4.01 8.70 -15.99
C VAL A 220 2.92 8.62 -14.92
N THR A 221 1.92 7.77 -15.14
CA THR A 221 0.94 7.41 -14.11
C THR A 221 1.44 6.21 -13.32
N VAL A 222 1.47 6.34 -11.98
CA VAL A 222 1.89 5.26 -11.09
C VAL A 222 0.86 4.12 -11.13
N GLY A 223 1.29 2.91 -11.48
CA GLY A 223 0.48 1.69 -11.42
C GLY A 223 0.36 1.15 -9.99
N LYS A 224 -0.80 0.59 -9.62
CA LYS A 224 -0.97 -0.11 -8.34
C LYS A 224 -0.74 -1.61 -8.52
N VAL A 225 0.06 -2.19 -7.64
CA VAL A 225 0.22 -3.63 -7.48
C VAL A 225 -0.24 -4.00 -6.06
N GLU A 226 -1.28 -4.80 -5.97
CA GLU A 226 -1.81 -5.27 -4.68
C GLU A 226 -0.89 -6.35 -4.10
N CYS A 227 -0.63 -6.27 -2.80
CA CYS A 227 0.17 -7.27 -2.10
C CYS A 227 -0.52 -8.65 -2.17
N LYS A 228 0.15 -9.61 -2.80
CA LYS A 228 -0.33 -10.99 -2.95
C LYS A 228 -0.75 -11.64 -1.61
N ASN A 229 0.04 -11.43 -0.56
CA ASN A 229 -0.26 -12.00 0.75
C ASN A 229 -1.56 -11.43 1.34
N HIS A 230 -1.82 -10.13 1.11
CA HIS A 230 -3.04 -9.46 1.56
C HIS A 230 -4.25 -9.95 0.76
N LEU A 231 -4.15 -10.05 -0.57
CA LEU A 231 -5.20 -10.62 -1.43
C LEU A 231 -5.59 -12.03 -0.99
N LEU A 232 -4.62 -12.93 -0.84
CA LEU A 232 -4.87 -14.32 -0.41
C LEU A 232 -5.42 -14.40 1.01
N ARG A 233 -4.97 -13.53 1.92
CA ARG A 233 -5.50 -13.46 3.29
C ARG A 233 -6.96 -13.01 3.29
N ASN A 234 -7.30 -12.00 2.50
CA ASN A 234 -8.67 -11.49 2.37
C ASN A 234 -9.59 -12.55 1.76
N TYR A 235 -9.11 -13.26 0.74
CA TYR A 235 -9.83 -14.40 0.16
C TYR A 235 -10.12 -15.49 1.20
N CYS A 236 -9.11 -15.94 1.95
CA CYS A 236 -9.32 -16.93 3.01
C CYS A 236 -10.26 -16.44 4.12
N LYS A 237 -10.19 -15.16 4.51
CA LYS A 237 -11.12 -14.59 5.49
C LYS A 237 -12.56 -14.64 4.97
N GLY A 238 -12.79 -14.32 3.69
CA GLY A 238 -14.10 -14.44 3.05
C GLY A 238 -14.65 -15.87 3.10
N LEU A 239 -13.83 -16.86 2.71
CA LEU A 239 -14.20 -18.28 2.76
C LEU A 239 -14.52 -18.75 4.18
N LEU A 240 -13.71 -18.34 5.17
CA LEU A 240 -13.95 -18.67 6.57
C LEU A 240 -15.21 -17.99 7.13
N SER A 241 -15.55 -16.79 6.65
CA SER A 241 -16.81 -16.12 7.00
C SER A 241 -18.02 -16.93 6.54
N ILE A 242 -17.97 -17.50 5.33
CA ILE A 242 -19.02 -18.39 4.80
C ILE A 242 -19.10 -19.66 5.65
N ALA A 243 -17.95 -20.29 5.92
CA ALA A 243 -17.90 -21.51 6.73
C ALA A 243 -18.38 -21.30 8.18
N SER A 244 -18.30 -20.08 8.70
CA SER A 244 -18.75 -19.75 10.06
C SER A 244 -20.23 -19.35 10.12
N ASN A 245 -20.86 -19.04 8.99
CA ASN A 245 -22.26 -18.60 8.95
C ASN A 245 -23.20 -19.79 9.23
N THR A 246 -24.02 -19.70 10.28
CA THR A 246 -24.96 -20.75 10.72
C THR A 246 -26.18 -20.94 9.82
N THR A 247 -26.43 -20.04 8.87
CA THR A 247 -27.54 -20.19 7.91
C THR A 247 -27.31 -21.35 6.93
N TYR A 248 -26.07 -21.79 6.75
CA TYR A 248 -25.73 -22.88 5.83
C TYR A 248 -25.65 -24.24 6.53
N PRO A 249 -25.97 -25.35 5.83
CA PRO A 249 -25.89 -26.70 6.40
C PRO A 249 -24.52 -27.03 7.00
N ILE A 250 -24.52 -27.74 8.13
CA ILE A 250 -23.29 -28.10 8.88
C ILE A 250 -22.28 -28.83 8.00
N ARG A 251 -22.76 -29.76 7.15
CA ARG A 251 -21.94 -30.53 6.21
C ARG A 251 -21.19 -29.62 5.23
N ALA A 252 -21.89 -28.71 4.54
CA ALA A 252 -21.28 -27.76 3.60
C ALA A 252 -20.25 -26.83 4.27
N ARG A 253 -20.53 -26.37 5.49
CA ARG A 253 -19.59 -25.53 6.27
C ARG A 253 -18.32 -26.26 6.64
N LYS A 254 -18.43 -27.52 7.06
CA LYS A 254 -17.27 -28.37 7.41
C LYS A 254 -16.39 -28.62 6.19
N ILE A 255 -17.00 -28.98 5.06
CA ILE A 255 -16.31 -29.20 3.78
C ILE A 255 -15.50 -27.95 3.36
N LEU A 256 -16.09 -26.76 3.43
CA LEU A 256 -15.39 -25.51 3.11
C LEU A 256 -14.27 -25.20 4.11
N LYS A 257 -14.50 -25.40 5.41
CA LYS A 257 -13.52 -25.17 6.48
C LYS A 257 -12.31 -26.11 6.37
N ASP A 258 -12.49 -27.31 5.86
CA ASP A 258 -11.41 -28.27 5.68
C ASP A 258 -10.60 -27.98 4.39
N ASN A 259 -11.23 -27.37 3.37
CA ASN A 259 -10.62 -27.17 2.04
C ASN A 259 -10.16 -25.73 1.74
N TYR A 260 -10.51 -24.68 2.50
CA TYR A 260 -10.16 -23.29 2.14
C TYR A 260 -8.65 -23.03 1.93
N LEU A 261 -7.78 -23.75 2.64
CA LEU A 261 -6.33 -23.64 2.44
C LEU A 261 -5.86 -24.26 1.13
N ARG A 262 -6.52 -25.33 0.68
CA ARG A 262 -6.26 -25.93 -0.64
C ARG A 262 -6.63 -24.95 -1.74
N ILE A 263 -7.71 -24.19 -1.58
CA ILE A 263 -8.12 -23.15 -2.54
C ILE A 263 -7.06 -22.06 -2.63
N ARG A 264 -6.56 -21.57 -1.49
CA ARG A 264 -5.43 -20.65 -1.47
C ARG A 264 -4.18 -21.22 -2.13
N TRP A 265 -3.86 -22.49 -1.88
CA TRP A 265 -2.67 -23.14 -2.41
C TRP A 265 -2.78 -23.33 -3.93
N GLY A 266 -3.96 -23.65 -4.45
CA GLY A 266 -4.22 -23.73 -5.88
C GLY A 266 -3.90 -22.41 -6.60
N VAL A 267 -4.36 -21.28 -6.05
CA VAL A 267 -4.02 -19.94 -6.59
C VAL A 267 -2.51 -19.68 -6.52
N ASP A 268 -1.86 -19.96 -5.38
CA ASP A 268 -0.41 -19.75 -5.23
C ASP A 268 0.42 -20.62 -6.21
N SER A 269 -0.03 -21.85 -6.48
CA SER A 269 0.61 -22.77 -7.42
C SER A 269 0.43 -22.33 -8.87
N SER A 270 -0.79 -21.93 -9.28
CA SER A 270 -1.05 -21.38 -10.63
C SER A 270 -0.17 -20.15 -10.90
N VAL A 271 -0.11 -19.20 -9.96
CA VAL A 271 0.73 -18.00 -10.11
C VAL A 271 2.21 -18.37 -10.29
N LYS A 272 2.74 -19.29 -9.47
CA LYS A 272 4.15 -19.73 -9.61
C LYS A 272 4.45 -20.42 -10.92
N TYR A 273 3.47 -21.13 -11.48
CA TYR A 273 3.62 -21.80 -12.76
C TYR A 273 3.70 -20.77 -13.89
N TRP A 274 2.69 -19.91 -14.03
CA TRP A 274 2.58 -18.97 -15.15
C TRP A 274 3.63 -17.84 -15.11
N VAL A 275 4.04 -17.39 -13.94
CA VAL A 275 5.10 -16.36 -13.82
C VAL A 275 6.42 -16.86 -14.42
N LYS A 276 6.73 -18.16 -14.28
CA LYS A 276 7.95 -18.78 -14.82
C LYS A 276 7.92 -18.99 -16.34
N GLN A 277 6.74 -19.02 -16.95
CA GLN A 277 6.62 -19.25 -18.39
C GLN A 277 7.08 -18.02 -19.18
N SER A 278 7.71 -18.23 -20.33
CA SER A 278 8.14 -17.15 -21.24
C SER A 278 7.02 -16.77 -22.22
N ILE A 279 5.82 -16.50 -21.71
CA ILE A 279 4.66 -16.07 -22.49
C ILE A 279 4.35 -14.58 -22.25
N PRO A 280 3.60 -13.91 -23.16
CA PRO A 280 3.21 -12.51 -23.00
C PRO A 280 2.46 -12.24 -21.68
N PHE A 281 2.63 -11.02 -21.14
CA PHE A 281 2.01 -10.62 -19.87
C PHE A 281 0.48 -10.75 -19.87
N SER A 282 -0.17 -10.38 -20.97
CA SER A 282 -1.62 -10.49 -21.15
C SER A 282 -2.11 -11.93 -21.06
N GLU A 283 -1.36 -12.87 -21.62
CA GLU A 283 -1.67 -14.30 -21.61
C GLU A 283 -1.48 -14.90 -20.21
N LYS A 284 -0.39 -14.54 -19.50
CA LYS A 284 -0.21 -14.91 -18.08
C LYS A 284 -1.41 -14.47 -17.24
N MET A 285 -1.86 -13.24 -17.46
CA MET A 285 -2.99 -12.68 -16.72
C MET A 285 -4.28 -13.45 -16.99
N LYS A 286 -4.57 -13.76 -18.26
CA LYS A 286 -5.75 -14.54 -18.64
C LYS A 286 -5.71 -15.94 -18.01
N ASN A 287 -4.60 -16.65 -18.13
CA ASN A 287 -4.47 -18.01 -17.60
C ASN A 287 -4.60 -18.05 -16.07
N ILE A 288 -3.99 -17.10 -15.36
CA ILE A 288 -4.16 -16.96 -13.90
C ILE A 288 -5.62 -16.65 -13.53
N LYS A 289 -6.30 -15.80 -14.30
CA LYS A 289 -7.72 -15.46 -14.08
C LYS A 289 -8.60 -16.70 -14.22
N ASP A 290 -8.39 -17.47 -15.28
CA ASP A 290 -9.14 -18.70 -15.57
C ASP A 290 -8.89 -19.76 -14.49
N ASP A 291 -7.64 -19.94 -14.06
CA ASP A 291 -7.29 -20.86 -12.98
C ASP A 291 -7.86 -20.45 -11.62
N ILE A 292 -7.90 -19.16 -11.30
CA ILE A 292 -8.51 -18.68 -10.05
C ILE A 292 -10.01 -19.00 -10.02
N ASN A 293 -10.70 -18.79 -11.14
CA ASN A 293 -12.13 -19.08 -11.27
C ASN A 293 -12.42 -20.58 -11.27
N ASN A 294 -11.55 -21.39 -11.89
CA ASN A 294 -11.69 -22.84 -11.92
C ASN A 294 -11.19 -23.54 -10.63
N GLY A 295 -10.37 -22.86 -9.83
CA GLY A 295 -9.78 -23.43 -8.61
C GLY A 295 -10.80 -24.04 -7.62
N PRO A 296 -11.92 -23.36 -7.30
CA PRO A 296 -12.99 -23.95 -6.48
C PRO A 296 -13.59 -25.22 -7.09
N TYR A 297 -13.88 -25.22 -8.40
CA TYR A 297 -14.45 -26.37 -9.12
C TYR A 297 -13.54 -27.59 -8.98
N HIS A 298 -12.25 -27.43 -9.29
CA HIS A 298 -11.25 -28.48 -9.14
C HIS A 298 -11.22 -29.08 -7.72
N ILE A 299 -11.26 -28.23 -6.69
CA ILE A 299 -11.09 -28.64 -5.30
C ILE A 299 -12.32 -29.38 -4.77
N PHE A 300 -13.50 -29.03 -5.27
CA PHE A 300 -14.76 -29.67 -4.91
C PHE A 300 -15.15 -30.80 -5.89
N GLY A 301 -14.26 -31.21 -6.80
CA GLY A 301 -14.37 -32.44 -7.57
C GLY A 301 -14.94 -32.30 -8.99
N ASP A 302 -15.17 -31.08 -9.48
CA ASP A 302 -15.49 -30.84 -10.89
C ASP A 302 -14.21 -30.53 -11.67
N HIS A 303 -13.83 -31.46 -12.54
CA HIS A 303 -12.59 -31.38 -13.33
C HIS A 303 -12.83 -31.04 -14.81
N SER A 304 -14.04 -30.63 -15.19
CA SER A 304 -14.43 -30.36 -16.58
C SER A 304 -13.54 -29.33 -17.29
N LYS A 305 -13.05 -28.32 -16.55
CA LYS A 305 -12.24 -27.21 -17.09
C LYS A 305 -10.80 -27.20 -16.56
N CYS A 306 -10.33 -28.30 -15.98
CA CYS A 306 -8.98 -28.36 -15.42
C CYS A 306 -7.90 -28.45 -16.50
N ALA A 307 -6.89 -27.59 -16.41
CA ALA A 307 -5.69 -27.69 -17.25
C ALA A 307 -4.85 -28.92 -16.87
N SER A 308 -4.19 -29.52 -17.87
CA SER A 308 -3.40 -30.76 -17.72
C SER A 308 -2.20 -30.62 -16.76
N TYR A 309 -1.65 -29.41 -16.61
CA TYR A 309 -0.54 -29.15 -15.68
C TYR A 309 -0.99 -29.12 -14.22
N PHE A 310 -2.29 -28.98 -13.96
CA PHE A 310 -2.88 -28.78 -12.64
C PHE A 310 -3.69 -29.99 -12.16
N CYS A 311 -4.23 -30.81 -13.07
CA CYS A 311 -5.03 -31.99 -12.75
C CYS A 311 -4.69 -33.19 -13.63
N ASN A 312 -4.44 -34.34 -12.99
CA ASN A 312 -4.10 -35.61 -13.64
C ASN A 312 -5.26 -36.60 -13.51
N ASP A 313 -5.31 -37.63 -14.36
CA ASP A 313 -6.42 -38.59 -14.40
C ASP A 313 -6.57 -39.42 -13.10
N GLU A 314 -5.51 -39.56 -12.31
CA GLU A 314 -5.59 -40.15 -10.97
C GLU A 314 -6.37 -39.29 -9.98
N ILE A 315 -6.27 -37.96 -10.08
CA ILE A 315 -7.00 -37.01 -9.22
C ILE A 315 -8.48 -37.05 -9.57
N LYS A 316 -8.80 -37.07 -10.88
CA LYS A 316 -10.18 -37.15 -11.39
C LYS A 316 -10.91 -38.40 -10.87
N LYS A 317 -10.22 -39.55 -10.78
CA LYS A 317 -10.79 -40.82 -10.29
C LYS A 317 -11.01 -40.87 -8.77
N ARG A 318 -10.33 -40.03 -7.99
CA ARG A 318 -10.35 -40.08 -6.51
C ARG A 318 -11.29 -39.05 -5.86
N THR A 319 -11.84 -38.11 -6.62
CA THR A 319 -12.66 -37.03 -6.09
C THR A 319 -14.13 -37.21 -6.43
N GLU A 320 -14.97 -37.32 -5.40
CA GLU A 320 -16.42 -37.17 -5.54
C GLU A 320 -16.76 -35.72 -5.87
N ASN A 321 -17.71 -35.51 -6.81
CA ASN A 321 -18.12 -34.17 -7.20
C ASN A 321 -19.14 -33.60 -6.20
N MET A 322 -18.68 -32.69 -5.35
CA MET A 322 -19.47 -32.04 -4.31
C MET A 322 -20.09 -30.71 -4.78
N VAL A 323 -19.77 -30.26 -6.00
CA VAL A 323 -20.26 -28.98 -6.55
C VAL A 323 -21.80 -28.92 -6.60
N PRO A 324 -22.53 -29.96 -7.06
CA PRO A 324 -23.99 -29.94 -7.07
C PRO A 324 -24.60 -29.76 -5.66
N GLU A 325 -24.06 -30.47 -4.66
CA GLU A 325 -24.49 -30.35 -3.26
C GLU A 325 -24.26 -28.93 -2.73
N LEU A 326 -23.09 -28.34 -3.02
CA LEU A 326 -22.76 -26.98 -2.56
C LEU A 326 -23.55 -25.89 -3.29
N LYS A 327 -23.93 -26.11 -4.56
CA LYS A 327 -24.80 -25.21 -5.34
C LYS A 327 -26.23 -25.24 -4.81
N ALA A 328 -26.79 -26.43 -4.55
CA ALA A 328 -28.12 -26.56 -3.96
C ALA A 328 -28.26 -25.85 -2.61
N ASN A 329 -27.18 -25.80 -1.84
CA ASN A 329 -27.12 -25.13 -0.53
C ASN A 329 -26.76 -23.63 -0.59
N GLY A 330 -26.57 -23.05 -1.78
CA GLY A 330 -26.23 -21.63 -1.97
C GLY A 330 -24.83 -21.21 -1.49
N VAL A 331 -24.01 -22.17 -1.03
CA VAL A 331 -22.65 -21.92 -0.53
C VAL A 331 -21.69 -21.71 -1.69
N PHE A 332 -21.82 -22.51 -2.76
CA PHE A 332 -20.90 -22.48 -3.89
C PHE A 332 -20.91 -21.14 -4.63
N GLN A 333 -22.09 -20.53 -4.81
CA GLN A 333 -22.22 -19.21 -5.44
C GLN A 333 -21.39 -18.15 -4.70
N LYS A 334 -21.37 -18.18 -3.35
CA LYS A 334 -20.56 -17.24 -2.56
C LYS A 334 -19.05 -17.50 -2.68
N ILE A 335 -18.66 -18.75 -2.90
CA ILE A 335 -17.26 -19.13 -3.15
C ILE A 335 -16.85 -18.62 -4.54
N GLU A 336 -17.70 -18.80 -5.56
CA GLU A 336 -17.50 -18.26 -6.90
C GLU A 336 -17.39 -16.74 -6.88
N ASP A 337 -18.30 -16.04 -6.20
CA ASP A 337 -18.24 -14.58 -6.03
C ASP A 337 -16.91 -14.11 -5.42
N LEU A 338 -16.33 -14.89 -4.50
CA LEU A 338 -15.03 -14.59 -3.90
C LEU A 338 -13.87 -14.88 -4.86
N ALA A 339 -13.95 -15.98 -5.61
CA ALA A 339 -12.93 -16.35 -6.60
C ALA A 339 -12.91 -15.36 -7.77
N HIS A 340 -14.08 -14.99 -8.30
CA HIS A 340 -14.23 -13.96 -9.32
C HIS A 340 -13.67 -12.62 -8.86
N ARG A 341 -13.98 -12.19 -7.63
CA ARG A 341 -13.40 -10.97 -7.05
C ARG A 341 -11.88 -11.02 -6.99
N LEU A 342 -11.31 -12.16 -6.59
CA LEU A 342 -9.86 -12.36 -6.56
C LEU A 342 -9.26 -12.32 -7.97
N SER A 343 -9.97 -12.87 -8.96
CA SER A 343 -9.53 -12.95 -10.36
C SER A 343 -9.33 -11.57 -11.02
N PHE A 344 -10.05 -10.53 -10.58
CA PHE A 344 -9.82 -9.15 -11.04
C PHE A 344 -8.43 -8.62 -10.66
N HIS A 345 -7.79 -9.21 -9.65
CA HIS A 345 -6.43 -8.87 -9.24
C HIS A 345 -5.35 -9.69 -9.97
N ALA A 346 -5.69 -10.38 -11.07
CA ALA A 346 -4.75 -11.16 -11.87
C ALA A 346 -3.50 -10.35 -12.27
N TYR A 347 -3.67 -9.06 -12.62
CA TYR A 347 -2.55 -8.14 -12.87
C TYR A 347 -1.53 -8.13 -11.73
N SER A 348 -1.99 -8.02 -10.48
CA SER A 348 -1.11 -8.00 -9.30
C SER A 348 -0.48 -9.38 -9.03
N PHE A 349 -1.19 -10.46 -9.37
CA PHE A 349 -0.66 -11.81 -9.25
C PHE A 349 0.45 -12.12 -10.26
N VAL A 350 0.40 -11.57 -11.47
CA VAL A 350 1.49 -11.72 -12.46
C VAL A 350 2.78 -11.08 -11.94
N HIS A 351 2.70 -9.92 -11.30
CA HIS A 351 3.86 -9.29 -10.64
C HIS A 351 4.36 -10.11 -9.43
N ASN A 352 3.46 -10.82 -8.74
CA ASN A 352 3.79 -11.73 -7.63
C ASN A 352 4.56 -11.04 -6.48
N GLU A 353 4.30 -9.76 -6.26
CA GLU A 353 5.00 -8.94 -5.27
C GLU A 353 4.31 -8.90 -3.89
N THR A 354 5.10 -8.56 -2.86
CA THR A 354 4.62 -8.42 -1.48
C THR A 354 5.20 -7.19 -0.80
N ASN A 355 4.41 -6.54 0.06
CA ASN A 355 4.88 -5.42 0.90
C ASN A 355 5.70 -5.86 2.13
N ASN A 356 6.10 -7.15 2.20
CA ASN A 356 6.86 -7.72 3.32
C ASN A 356 8.19 -6.98 3.59
N LEU A 357 8.78 -6.36 2.57
CA LEU A 357 9.99 -5.55 2.71
C LEU A 357 9.76 -4.38 3.67
N VAL A 358 8.65 -3.66 3.49
CA VAL A 358 8.32 -2.52 4.35
C VAL A 358 7.82 -3.00 5.72
N GLU A 359 7.11 -4.13 5.79
CA GLU A 359 6.77 -4.75 7.08
C GLU A 359 8.02 -5.13 7.91
N SER A 360 9.06 -5.63 7.24
CA SER A 360 10.37 -5.91 7.84
C SER A 360 11.06 -4.64 8.35
N PHE A 361 10.99 -3.55 7.58
CA PHE A 361 11.44 -2.23 8.03
C PHE A 361 10.66 -1.76 9.26
N ASN A 362 9.33 -1.87 9.24
CA ASN A 362 8.44 -1.53 10.34
C ASN A 362 8.76 -2.33 11.62
N ALA A 363 9.19 -3.59 11.48
CA ALA A 363 9.68 -4.39 12.60
C ALA A 363 11.00 -3.84 13.18
N ARG A 364 11.92 -3.32 12.34
CA ARG A 364 13.14 -2.64 12.83
C ARG A 364 12.80 -1.34 13.53
N VAL A 365 11.90 -0.53 12.98
CA VAL A 365 11.39 0.66 13.68
C VAL A 365 10.87 0.27 15.05
N ALA A 366 10.02 -0.76 15.13
CA ALA A 366 9.46 -1.26 16.39
C ALA A 366 10.55 -1.63 17.40
N LYS A 367 11.65 -2.28 16.98
CA LYS A 367 12.82 -2.54 17.84
C LYS A 367 13.40 -1.25 18.40
N PHE A 368 13.74 -0.28 17.55
CA PHE A 368 14.37 0.97 17.98
C PHE A 368 13.45 1.84 18.84
N VAL A 369 12.12 1.67 18.78
CA VAL A 369 11.15 2.36 19.65
C VAL A 369 10.70 1.52 20.85
N GLY A 370 11.46 0.47 21.23
CA GLY A 370 11.18 -0.29 22.45
C GLY A 370 9.95 -1.18 22.37
N GLY A 371 9.60 -1.67 21.17
CA GLY A 371 8.43 -2.50 20.92
C GLY A 371 7.09 -1.76 21.01
N LYS A 372 7.11 -0.42 20.85
CA LYS A 372 5.95 0.46 21.04
C LYS A 372 5.42 0.50 22.49
N ARG A 373 6.24 0.03 23.45
CA ARG A 373 5.94 0.07 24.89
C ARG A 373 6.33 1.40 25.53
N VAL A 374 7.35 2.05 24.98
CA VAL A 374 7.87 3.33 25.47
C VAL A 374 7.44 4.44 24.53
N ASN A 375 6.93 5.53 25.08
CA ASN A 375 6.52 6.69 24.30
C ASN A 375 7.74 7.57 23.96
N PHE A 376 8.24 7.46 22.73
CA PHE A 376 9.30 8.32 22.20
C PHE A 376 8.79 9.45 21.29
N SER A 377 7.47 9.58 21.13
CA SER A 377 6.79 10.48 20.18
C SER A 377 6.70 11.95 20.61
N GLN A 378 7.13 12.27 21.82
CA GLN A 378 6.91 13.60 22.41
C GLN A 378 7.88 14.68 21.90
N ARG A 379 9.01 14.27 21.32
CA ARG A 379 10.10 15.11 20.79
C ARG A 379 10.81 14.37 19.63
N ARG A 380 12.00 14.85 19.26
CA ARG A 380 12.90 14.28 18.24
C ARG A 380 13.16 12.77 18.31
N SER A 381 13.08 12.16 19.50
CA SER A 381 13.54 10.79 19.75
C SER A 381 12.95 9.76 18.79
N TYR A 382 11.65 9.86 18.47
CA TYR A 382 11.00 8.96 17.51
C TYR A 382 11.63 9.08 16.11
N ALA A 383 11.84 10.30 15.61
CA ALA A 383 12.45 10.53 14.31
C ALA A 383 13.90 10.04 14.23
N GLY A 384 14.71 10.30 15.27
CA GLY A 384 16.08 9.78 15.35
C GLY A 384 16.13 8.25 15.34
N ARG A 385 15.24 7.59 16.08
CA ARG A 385 15.12 6.12 16.09
C ARG A 385 14.66 5.55 14.76
N CYS A 386 13.79 6.25 14.03
CA CYS A 386 13.43 5.88 12.65
C CYS A 386 14.64 5.99 11.72
N ALA A 387 15.47 7.03 11.86
CA ALA A 387 16.71 7.15 11.09
C ALA A 387 17.69 6.00 11.38
N ALA A 388 17.86 5.60 12.65
CA ALA A 388 18.63 4.40 13.00
C ALA A 388 18.06 3.12 12.39
N ALA A 389 16.73 3.01 12.31
CA ALA A 389 16.08 1.89 11.65
C ALA A 389 16.43 1.83 10.16
N VAL A 390 16.48 2.97 9.47
CA VAL A 390 16.88 3.07 8.06
C VAL A 390 18.33 2.65 7.86
N ILE A 391 19.27 3.17 8.66
CA ILE A 391 20.69 2.79 8.56
C ILE A 391 20.83 1.29 8.78
N SER A 392 20.27 0.79 9.89
CA SER A 392 20.29 -0.64 10.17
C SER A 392 19.69 -1.44 9.03
N TYR A 393 18.56 -1.00 8.46
CA TYR A 393 17.88 -1.67 7.37
C TYR A 393 18.74 -1.76 6.11
N ASN A 394 19.30 -0.65 5.66
CA ASN A 394 20.06 -0.57 4.41
C ASN A 394 21.47 -1.18 4.52
N SER A 395 22.18 -0.96 5.63
CA SER A 395 23.58 -1.41 5.77
C SER A 395 23.73 -2.71 6.56
N GLY A 396 22.74 -3.09 7.37
CA GLY A 396 22.86 -4.19 8.33
C GLY A 396 23.77 -3.90 9.53
N ALA A 397 24.42 -2.74 9.59
CA ALA A 397 25.40 -2.35 10.61
C ALA A 397 25.19 -0.87 10.97
N LEU A 398 24.57 -0.59 12.11
CA LEU A 398 24.20 0.79 12.47
C LEU A 398 25.45 1.60 12.80
N GLN A 399 26.23 1.15 13.77
CA GLN A 399 27.32 1.95 14.32
C GLN A 399 28.51 1.99 13.37
N SER A 400 28.86 0.85 12.76
CA SER A 400 29.95 0.82 11.78
C SER A 400 29.70 1.80 10.61
N THR A 401 28.45 1.89 10.13
CA THR A 401 28.10 2.84 9.07
C THR A 401 28.11 4.30 9.55
N VAL A 402 27.66 4.57 10.77
CA VAL A 402 27.73 5.92 11.35
C VAL A 402 29.18 6.37 11.51
N HIS A 403 30.05 5.51 12.04
CA HIS A 403 31.46 5.84 12.23
C HIS A 403 32.17 6.15 10.92
N LYS A 404 32.00 5.26 9.93
CA LYS A 404 32.58 5.42 8.61
C LYS A 404 32.13 6.72 7.94
N TYR A 405 30.85 7.05 8.00
CA TYR A 405 30.30 8.22 7.30
C TYR A 405 30.54 9.55 8.03
N ILE A 406 30.37 9.58 9.35
CA ILE A 406 30.43 10.83 10.14
C ILE A 406 31.87 11.18 10.51
N PHE A 407 32.68 10.18 10.84
CA PHE A 407 34.04 10.40 11.37
C PHE A 407 35.15 9.94 10.41
N GLY A 408 34.81 9.22 9.33
CA GLY A 408 35.82 8.66 8.42
C GLY A 408 36.66 7.54 9.04
N THR A 409 36.22 6.99 10.18
CA THR A 409 36.95 5.98 10.95
C THR A 409 36.15 4.69 11.09
N GLU A 410 36.82 3.60 11.43
CA GLU A 410 36.15 2.36 11.79
C GLU A 410 35.55 2.46 13.20
N ALA A 411 34.45 1.75 13.41
CA ALA A 411 33.89 1.59 14.75
C ALA A 411 34.80 0.69 15.60
N ASN A 412 34.59 0.71 16.91
CA ASN A 412 35.29 -0.19 17.83
C ASN A 412 35.16 -1.66 17.38
N HIS A 413 36.27 -2.41 17.43
CA HIS A 413 36.34 -3.82 17.07
C HIS A 413 35.19 -4.66 17.65
N GLU A 414 34.81 -4.44 18.92
CA GLU A 414 33.72 -5.20 19.55
C GLU A 414 32.35 -4.89 18.96
N ILE A 415 32.13 -3.64 18.52
CA ILE A 415 30.92 -3.24 17.81
C ILE A 415 30.87 -3.93 16.45
N VAL A 416 31.96 -3.88 15.68
CA VAL A 416 32.08 -4.51 14.37
C VAL A 416 31.84 -6.02 14.48
N ARG A 417 32.46 -6.67 15.47
CA ARG A 417 32.28 -8.09 15.76
C ARG A 417 30.83 -8.43 16.06
N LEU A 418 30.17 -7.67 16.93
CA LEU A 418 28.78 -7.89 17.31
C LEU A 418 27.81 -7.68 16.14
N GLU A 419 28.03 -6.66 15.31
CA GLU A 419 27.24 -6.44 14.09
C GLU A 419 27.44 -7.56 13.07
N THR A 420 28.69 -8.01 12.88
CA THR A 420 29.03 -9.14 12.00
C THR A 420 28.37 -10.45 12.46
N ILE A 421 28.40 -10.76 13.76
CA ILE A 421 27.74 -11.94 14.32
C ILE A 421 26.23 -11.89 14.07
N ARG A 422 25.60 -10.73 14.28
CA ARG A 422 24.15 -10.55 14.02
C ARG A 422 23.81 -10.78 12.55
N GLN A 423 24.62 -10.27 11.63
CA GLN A 423 24.42 -10.49 10.19
C GLN A 423 24.53 -11.99 9.84
N LYS A 424 25.58 -12.68 10.31
CA LYS A 424 25.76 -14.12 10.10
C LYS A 424 24.60 -14.95 10.67
N LEU A 425 24.10 -14.59 11.86
CA LEU A 425 22.93 -15.26 12.46
C LEU A 425 21.65 -15.03 11.66
N ASN A 426 21.43 -13.83 11.14
CA ASN A 426 20.27 -13.54 10.30
C ASN A 426 20.28 -14.37 9.01
N VAL A 427 21.45 -14.51 8.36
CA VAL A 427 21.61 -15.39 7.19
C VAL A 427 21.29 -16.84 7.55
N LYS A 428 21.87 -17.37 8.64
CA LYS A 428 21.58 -18.73 9.12
C LYS A 428 20.10 -18.95 9.46
N ILE A 429 19.42 -17.95 10.03
CA ILE A 429 17.98 -18.03 10.33
C ILE A 429 17.16 -18.07 9.05
N MET A 430 17.51 -17.24 8.05
CA MET A 430 16.86 -17.27 6.74
C MET A 430 17.02 -18.64 6.07
N GLU A 431 18.23 -19.18 6.05
CA GLU A 431 18.52 -20.53 5.55
C GLU A 431 17.73 -21.62 6.30
N LYS A 432 17.61 -21.52 7.63
CA LYS A 432 16.81 -22.47 8.43
C LYS A 432 15.31 -22.33 8.20
N ARG A 433 14.79 -21.13 7.97
CA ARG A 433 13.36 -20.90 7.68
C ARG A 433 12.94 -21.48 6.33
N ILE A 434 13.85 -21.52 5.37
CA ILE A 434 13.66 -22.26 4.12
C ILE A 434 13.45 -23.76 4.41
N LYS A 435 14.11 -24.29 5.45
CA LYS A 435 14.08 -25.71 5.83
C LYS A 435 12.93 -26.14 6.76
N LYS A 436 12.18 -25.24 7.42
CA LYS A 436 11.09 -25.62 8.37
C LYS A 436 9.82 -24.76 8.24
N ARG A 437 8.72 -25.34 7.74
CA ARG A 437 7.34 -24.81 7.85
C ARG A 437 6.47 -25.75 8.72
N LYS A 438 6.32 -25.46 10.01
CA LYS A 438 5.18 -25.93 10.84
C LYS A 438 4.68 -24.70 11.62
N VAL A 439 3.39 -24.35 11.47
CA VAL A 439 2.80 -23.07 11.95
C VAL A 439 1.78 -23.32 13.06
N ILE A 440 1.88 -22.54 14.14
CA ILE A 440 0.90 -22.44 15.25
C ILE A 440 0.16 -21.09 15.09
N LYS A 441 -1.18 -21.03 15.28
CA LYS A 441 -2.05 -19.86 15.04
C LYS A 441 -2.66 -19.28 16.33
N HIS A 442 -2.81 -17.94 16.40
CA HIS A 442 -3.67 -17.18 17.33
C HIS A 442 -4.48 -16.09 16.60
N THR A 443 -5.65 -15.72 17.13
CA THR A 443 -6.71 -14.84 16.57
C THR A 443 -6.95 -13.57 17.39
N THR A 444 -7.35 -12.44 16.77
CA THR A 444 -8.01 -11.28 17.42
C THR A 444 -8.78 -10.39 16.41
N ASN A 445 -9.93 -9.82 16.84
CA ASN A 445 -10.93 -9.00 16.11
C ASN A 445 -10.61 -7.48 16.03
N LYS A 446 -11.27 -6.71 15.13
CA LYS A 446 -11.20 -5.23 14.96
C LYS A 446 -12.53 -4.58 14.52
N ASP A 447 -12.63 -3.24 14.71
CA ASP A 447 -13.81 -2.35 14.89
C ASP A 447 -14.02 -1.28 13.77
N VAL A 448 -15.13 -0.51 13.80
CA VAL A 448 -16.03 -0.18 12.67
C VAL A 448 -16.20 1.33 12.30
N HIS A 449 -15.42 2.32 12.77
CA HIS A 449 -15.83 3.74 12.60
C HIS A 449 -14.80 4.74 12.01
N TYR A 450 -14.87 5.10 10.70
CA TYR A 450 -14.34 6.39 10.17
C TYR A 450 -14.83 6.80 8.74
N GLY A 451 -15.06 8.11 8.47
CA GLY A 451 -15.36 8.78 7.16
C GLY A 451 -15.80 10.26 7.34
N GLU A 452 -16.20 11.08 6.33
CA GLU A 452 -15.50 11.50 5.09
C GLU A 452 -16.12 12.80 4.48
N GLU A 453 -16.18 13.96 5.17
CA GLU A 453 -16.86 15.17 4.59
C GLU A 453 -16.10 16.51 4.72
N CYS A 454 -15.60 17.02 3.58
CA CYS A 454 -15.43 18.46 3.29
C CYS A 454 -15.37 18.69 1.76
N GLN A 455 -15.73 19.89 1.29
CA GLN A 455 -16.00 20.24 -0.11
C GLN A 455 -15.26 21.52 -0.57
N LYS A 456 -14.64 21.40 -1.76
CA LYS A 456 -14.24 22.41 -2.78
C LYS A 456 -12.89 23.17 -2.67
N VAL A 457 -12.43 23.63 -3.85
CA VAL A 457 -11.05 23.97 -4.25
C VAL A 457 -10.94 25.44 -4.70
N ASP A 458 -9.80 26.07 -4.41
CA ASP A 458 -9.41 27.45 -4.72
C ASP A 458 -8.82 27.59 -6.15
N MET A 459 -9.55 28.17 -7.09
CA MET A 459 -9.04 28.61 -8.40
C MET A 459 -9.78 29.86 -8.85
N ASP A 460 -9.07 30.82 -9.47
CA ASP A 460 -9.65 32.07 -10.00
C ASP A 460 -10.39 31.83 -11.34
N ASP A 461 -11.46 32.60 -11.58
CA ASP A 461 -12.37 32.46 -12.72
C ASP A 461 -11.71 32.67 -14.09
N LYS A 462 -10.66 33.49 -14.20
CA LYS A 462 -9.89 33.68 -15.46
C LYS A 462 -9.02 32.48 -15.79
N GLN A 463 -8.36 31.92 -14.78
CA GLN A 463 -7.60 30.66 -14.90
C GLN A 463 -8.53 29.50 -15.24
N TYR A 464 -9.71 29.43 -14.61
CA TYR A 464 -10.73 28.43 -14.93
C TYR A 464 -11.21 28.53 -16.38
N ALA A 465 -11.52 29.74 -16.86
CA ALA A 465 -11.98 29.95 -18.24
C ALA A 465 -10.93 29.53 -19.29
N THR A 466 -9.65 29.79 -19.01
CA THR A 466 -8.54 29.44 -19.90
C THR A 466 -8.31 27.92 -19.92
N ALA A 467 -8.25 27.30 -18.74
CA ALA A 467 -8.12 25.85 -18.60
C ALA A 467 -9.32 25.08 -19.18
N LYS A 468 -10.54 25.64 -19.05
CA LYS A 468 -11.76 25.08 -19.66
C LYS A 468 -11.64 25.03 -21.19
N ARG A 469 -11.18 26.11 -21.82
CA ARG A 469 -11.02 26.19 -23.28
C ARG A 469 -9.97 25.21 -23.80
N GLU A 470 -8.80 25.15 -23.16
CA GLU A 470 -7.74 24.20 -23.50
C GLU A 470 -8.13 22.74 -23.24
N PHE A 471 -8.98 22.49 -22.24
CA PHE A 471 -9.53 21.17 -21.99
C PHE A 471 -10.49 20.74 -23.11
N LEU A 472 -11.41 21.61 -23.54
CA LEU A 472 -12.37 21.29 -24.61
C LEU A 472 -11.67 21.02 -25.95
N LEU A 473 -10.64 21.79 -26.31
CA LEU A 473 -9.85 21.56 -27.54
C LEU A 473 -9.13 20.21 -27.53
N ARG A 474 -8.68 19.73 -26.36
CA ARG A 474 -8.02 18.41 -26.22
C ARG A 474 -8.98 17.22 -26.30
N LEU A 475 -10.29 17.46 -26.26
CA LEU A 475 -11.29 16.40 -26.42
C LEU A 475 -11.65 16.16 -27.88
N GLU A 476 -11.31 17.07 -28.79
CA GLU A 476 -11.52 16.89 -30.22
C GLU A 476 -10.56 15.82 -30.75
N ILE A 477 -11.13 14.70 -31.18
CA ILE A 477 -10.45 13.51 -31.71
C ILE A 477 -11.08 13.12 -33.05
N THR A 478 -10.32 12.45 -33.93
CA THR A 478 -10.81 12.15 -35.29
C THR A 478 -11.88 11.05 -35.26
N PRO A 479 -12.75 10.95 -36.29
CA PRO A 479 -13.75 9.89 -36.38
C PRO A 479 -13.14 8.47 -36.30
N GLU A 480 -11.97 8.25 -36.89
CA GLU A 480 -11.27 6.96 -36.86
C GLU A 480 -10.79 6.60 -35.44
N GLU A 481 -10.35 7.61 -34.67
CA GLU A 481 -9.96 7.42 -33.27
C GLU A 481 -11.17 7.16 -32.37
N LYS A 482 -12.33 7.78 -32.66
CA LYS A 482 -13.60 7.51 -31.95
C LYS A 482 -14.05 6.07 -32.16
N ASP A 483 -14.00 5.57 -33.39
CA ASP A 483 -14.37 4.18 -33.72
C ASP A 483 -13.41 3.18 -33.07
N LYS A 484 -12.11 3.51 -33.04
CA LYS A 484 -11.09 2.69 -32.36
C LYS A 484 -11.30 2.67 -30.84
N ILE A 485 -11.63 3.80 -30.22
CA ILE A 485 -11.96 3.87 -28.79
C ILE A 485 -13.19 3.01 -28.50
N GLU A 486 -14.23 3.03 -29.35
CA GLU A 486 -15.40 2.18 -29.14
C GLU A 486 -15.02 0.69 -29.13
N GLN A 487 -14.20 0.24 -30.09
CA GLN A 487 -13.74 -1.15 -30.14
C GLN A 487 -12.82 -1.54 -28.98
N ASP A 488 -11.85 -0.68 -28.62
CA ASP A 488 -10.90 -0.93 -27.55
C ASP A 488 -11.54 -0.87 -26.14
N THR A 489 -12.80 -0.40 -26.06
CA THR A 489 -13.53 -0.20 -24.81
C THR A 489 -14.81 -1.03 -24.68
N ILE A 490 -15.00 -2.06 -25.52
CA ILE A 490 -16.13 -3.00 -25.45
C ILE A 490 -16.32 -3.61 -24.05
N LEU A 491 -15.24 -3.79 -23.28
CA LEU A 491 -15.29 -4.32 -21.90
C LEU A 491 -15.75 -3.30 -20.84
N GLN A 492 -16.14 -2.10 -21.28
CA GLN A 492 -16.72 -1.03 -20.47
C GLN A 492 -16.01 -0.81 -19.13
N SER A 493 -16.72 -0.98 -18.00
CA SER A 493 -16.20 -0.73 -16.65
C SER A 493 -14.96 -1.53 -16.26
N ALA A 494 -14.61 -2.59 -17.01
CA ALA A 494 -13.41 -3.37 -16.81
C ALA A 494 -12.18 -2.88 -17.60
N SER A 495 -12.35 -1.93 -18.54
CA SER A 495 -11.25 -1.36 -19.33
C SER A 495 -10.70 -0.08 -18.69
N PRO A 496 -9.39 -0.01 -18.38
CA PRO A 496 -8.75 1.23 -17.90
C PRO A 496 -8.90 2.39 -18.88
N LEU A 497 -8.84 2.09 -20.18
CA LEU A 497 -9.05 3.06 -21.26
C LEU A 497 -10.49 3.60 -21.23
N TRP A 498 -11.49 2.73 -21.08
CA TRP A 498 -12.90 3.15 -20.94
C TRP A 498 -13.09 4.07 -19.72
N LEU A 499 -12.48 3.73 -18.59
CA LEU A 499 -12.56 4.54 -17.37
C LEU A 499 -11.88 5.91 -17.53
N GLU A 500 -10.77 5.98 -18.27
CA GLU A 500 -10.07 7.24 -18.52
C GLU A 500 -10.85 8.14 -19.47
N THR A 501 -11.31 7.57 -20.60
CA THR A 501 -12.07 8.30 -21.60
C THR A 501 -13.42 8.74 -21.03
N ARG A 502 -14.14 7.87 -20.29
CA ARG A 502 -15.43 8.20 -19.66
C ARG A 502 -15.35 9.34 -18.65
N ARG A 503 -14.22 9.55 -17.98
CA ARG A 503 -14.03 10.68 -17.03
C ARG A 503 -13.93 12.03 -17.71
N LYS A 504 -13.53 12.04 -18.98
CA LYS A 504 -13.41 13.23 -19.81
C LYS A 504 -14.76 13.61 -20.44
N LEU A 505 -15.76 12.72 -20.38
CA LEU A 505 -17.05 12.84 -21.05
C LEU A 505 -18.23 12.96 -20.06
N LEU A 506 -19.26 13.68 -20.47
CA LEU A 506 -20.60 13.60 -19.88
C LEU A 506 -21.35 12.43 -20.52
N THR A 507 -21.60 11.40 -19.73
CA THR A 507 -22.27 10.19 -20.21
C THR A 507 -23.79 10.23 -20.07
N ALA A 508 -24.49 9.48 -20.92
CA ALA A 508 -25.97 9.40 -20.95
C ALA A 508 -26.62 9.19 -19.57
N SER A 509 -25.98 8.41 -18.68
CA SER A 509 -26.46 8.17 -17.30
C SER A 509 -26.62 9.44 -16.45
N TRP A 510 -25.92 10.52 -16.79
CA TRP A 510 -25.98 11.79 -16.08
C TRP A 510 -26.93 12.80 -16.73
N PHE A 511 -27.33 12.59 -17.98
CA PHE A 511 -28.03 13.59 -18.78
C PHE A 511 -29.38 13.99 -18.19
N SER A 512 -30.18 13.01 -17.74
CA SER A 512 -31.44 13.25 -17.03
C SER A 512 -31.25 14.16 -15.80
N THR A 513 -30.21 13.91 -15.01
CA THR A 513 -29.89 14.68 -13.79
C THR A 513 -29.38 16.08 -14.12
N VAL A 514 -28.57 16.22 -15.18
CA VAL A 514 -28.04 17.51 -15.63
C VAL A 514 -29.15 18.38 -16.22
N CYS A 515 -30.01 17.83 -17.08
CA CYS A 515 -31.11 18.54 -17.73
C CYS A 515 -32.23 18.94 -16.75
N LYS A 516 -32.50 18.12 -15.73
CA LYS A 516 -33.52 18.41 -14.69
C LYS A 516 -33.01 19.33 -13.59
N ARG A 517 -31.73 19.72 -13.61
CA ARG A 517 -31.15 20.60 -12.60
C ARG A 517 -31.74 22.00 -12.73
N ARG A 518 -32.30 22.53 -11.64
CA ARG A 518 -32.76 23.93 -11.61
C ARG A 518 -31.56 24.89 -11.71
N PRO A 519 -31.68 26.03 -12.41
CA PRO A 519 -30.60 27.02 -12.50
C PRO A 519 -30.14 27.55 -11.12
N SER A 520 -31.05 27.59 -10.15
CA SER A 520 -30.80 28.05 -8.77
C SER A 520 -30.13 27.02 -7.86
N SER A 521 -30.06 25.74 -8.25
CA SER A 521 -29.42 24.70 -7.43
C SER A 521 -27.91 24.66 -7.63
N ASN A 522 -27.15 24.64 -6.52
CA ASN A 522 -25.69 24.56 -6.53
C ASN A 522 -25.21 23.35 -7.35
N CYS A 523 -24.38 23.59 -8.35
CA CYS A 523 -23.84 22.57 -9.23
C CYS A 523 -22.75 21.70 -8.58
N ALA A 524 -22.13 22.18 -7.50
CA ALA A 524 -20.96 21.54 -6.88
C ALA A 524 -21.17 20.08 -6.46
N PRO A 525 -22.29 19.69 -5.83
CA PRO A 525 -22.51 18.28 -5.44
C PRO A 525 -22.64 17.36 -6.65
N LEU A 526 -23.35 17.80 -7.69
CA LEU A 526 -23.51 17.05 -8.93
C LEU A 526 -22.17 16.89 -9.67
N VAL A 527 -21.39 17.96 -9.77
CA VAL A 527 -20.04 17.93 -10.36
C VAL A 527 -19.11 17.04 -9.54
N LYS A 528 -19.17 17.09 -8.20
CA LYS A 528 -18.41 16.20 -7.31
C LYS A 528 -18.81 14.73 -7.55
N GLN A 529 -20.09 14.45 -7.76
CA GLN A 529 -20.59 13.11 -8.04
C GLN A 529 -20.17 12.58 -9.42
N ILE A 530 -20.10 13.46 -10.43
CA ILE A 530 -19.64 13.12 -11.79
C ILE A 530 -18.11 12.86 -11.80
N LEU A 531 -17.32 13.72 -11.16
CA LEU A 531 -15.85 13.65 -11.17
C LEU A 531 -15.27 12.62 -10.19
N TYR A 532 -15.92 12.43 -9.04
CA TYR A 532 -15.42 11.61 -7.92
C TYR A 532 -16.45 10.58 -7.45
N GLY A 533 -17.35 10.15 -8.35
CA GLY A 533 -18.41 9.19 -8.05
C GLY A 533 -17.90 7.98 -7.27
N LYS A 534 -18.58 7.66 -6.17
CA LYS A 534 -18.29 6.49 -5.33
C LYS A 534 -18.62 5.22 -6.10
N ASP A 535 -17.84 4.15 -5.89
CA ASP A 535 -18.21 2.83 -6.39
C ASP A 535 -19.45 2.33 -5.64
N LEU A 536 -20.59 2.32 -6.32
CA LEU A 536 -21.88 1.87 -5.79
C LEU A 536 -22.15 0.38 -6.08
N GLY A 537 -21.15 -0.37 -6.57
CA GLY A 537 -21.30 -1.80 -6.88
C GLY A 537 -21.72 -2.68 -5.69
N ASN A 538 -21.58 -2.18 -4.46
CA ASN A 538 -22.02 -2.88 -3.25
C ASN A 538 -23.50 -2.64 -2.88
N VAL A 539 -24.21 -1.74 -3.58
CA VAL A 539 -25.64 -1.48 -3.32
C VAL A 539 -26.47 -2.67 -3.83
N PRO A 540 -27.32 -3.31 -3.01
CA PRO A 540 -28.03 -4.54 -3.39
C PRO A 540 -28.85 -4.46 -4.68
N SER A 541 -29.52 -3.34 -4.94
CA SER A 541 -30.32 -3.14 -6.16
C SER A 541 -29.46 -2.97 -7.41
N ILE A 542 -28.34 -2.25 -7.32
CA ILE A 542 -27.38 -2.09 -8.42
C ILE A 542 -26.67 -3.41 -8.70
N LYS A 543 -26.29 -4.13 -7.63
CA LYS A 543 -25.71 -5.46 -7.74
C LYS A 543 -26.68 -6.43 -8.43
N HIS A 544 -27.95 -6.44 -8.01
CA HIS A 544 -28.99 -7.22 -8.68
C HIS A 544 -29.14 -6.87 -10.16
N GLY A 545 -29.07 -5.59 -10.52
CA GLY A 545 -29.05 -5.15 -11.92
C GLY A 545 -27.89 -5.77 -12.70
N LYS A 546 -26.66 -5.57 -12.22
CA LYS A 546 -25.44 -6.10 -12.86
C LYS A 546 -25.41 -7.63 -12.96
N ASP A 547 -25.92 -8.31 -11.94
CA ASP A 547 -25.91 -9.77 -11.87
C ASP A 547 -26.90 -10.39 -12.88
N ASN A 548 -28.00 -9.70 -13.23
CA ASN A 548 -29.05 -10.22 -14.11
C ASN A 548 -29.05 -9.66 -15.53
N GLU A 549 -28.31 -8.57 -15.79
CA GLU A 549 -28.21 -7.93 -17.09
C GLU A 549 -27.81 -8.91 -18.20
N TYR A 550 -26.83 -9.78 -17.93
CA TYR A 550 -26.40 -10.80 -18.89
C TYR A 550 -27.51 -11.82 -19.19
N THR A 551 -28.24 -12.29 -18.18
CA THR A 551 -29.34 -13.25 -18.37
C THR A 551 -30.45 -12.63 -19.21
N ALA A 552 -30.81 -11.38 -18.91
CA ALA A 552 -31.80 -10.62 -19.67
C ALA A 552 -31.38 -10.39 -21.13
N LEU A 553 -30.09 -10.12 -21.39
CA LEU A 553 -29.56 -10.05 -22.77
C LEU A 553 -29.76 -11.37 -23.51
N ARG A 554 -29.44 -12.51 -22.89
CA ARG A 554 -29.55 -13.83 -23.52
C ARG A 554 -30.98 -14.24 -23.80
N GLU A 555 -31.91 -13.92 -22.90
CA GLU A 555 -33.33 -14.13 -23.14
C GLU A 555 -33.85 -13.25 -24.27
N LEU A 556 -33.41 -12.00 -24.32
CA LEU A 556 -33.77 -11.08 -25.41
C LEU A 556 -33.23 -11.53 -26.77
N GLU A 557 -31.98 -12.03 -26.84
CA GLU A 557 -31.42 -12.65 -28.04
C GLU A 557 -32.26 -13.82 -28.56
N GLN A 558 -32.77 -14.67 -27.65
CA GLN A 558 -33.60 -15.82 -28.01
C GLN A 558 -34.98 -15.41 -28.51
N VAL A 559 -35.60 -14.40 -27.89
CA VAL A 559 -36.93 -13.90 -28.26
C VAL A 559 -36.88 -13.16 -29.61
N LEU A 560 -35.86 -12.32 -29.82
CA LEU A 560 -35.72 -11.53 -31.05
C LEU A 560 -35.02 -12.29 -32.19
N GLN A 561 -34.53 -13.51 -31.93
CA GLN A 561 -33.77 -14.34 -32.88
C GLN A 561 -32.63 -13.58 -33.59
N THR A 562 -32.04 -12.60 -32.90
CA THR A 562 -31.04 -11.67 -33.45
C THR A 562 -29.85 -11.60 -32.51
N ASN A 563 -28.64 -11.51 -33.08
CA ASN A 563 -27.41 -11.40 -32.31
C ASN A 563 -27.26 -9.97 -31.73
N ILE A 564 -27.07 -9.85 -30.42
CA ILE A 564 -26.86 -8.57 -29.75
C ILE A 564 -25.36 -8.38 -29.52
N LEU A 565 -24.77 -7.39 -30.20
CA LEU A 565 -23.36 -7.06 -30.06
C LEU A 565 -23.14 -6.18 -28.82
N GLN A 566 -22.04 -6.43 -28.11
CA GLN A 566 -21.60 -5.58 -27.01
C GLN A 566 -21.06 -4.24 -27.53
N CYS A 567 -21.40 -3.17 -26.84
CA CYS A 567 -20.96 -1.81 -27.17
C CYS A 567 -19.92 -1.30 -26.18
N GLY A 568 -18.90 -0.63 -26.71
CA GLY A 568 -17.93 0.12 -25.90
C GLY A 568 -18.43 1.53 -25.55
N LEU A 569 -17.50 2.46 -25.40
CA LEU A 569 -17.81 3.88 -25.24
C LEU A 569 -17.89 4.55 -26.61
N SER A 570 -19.10 4.88 -27.03
CA SER A 570 -19.35 5.64 -28.25
C SER A 570 -19.35 7.13 -27.91
N ILE A 571 -18.54 7.90 -28.63
CA ILE A 571 -18.38 9.35 -28.45
C ILE A 571 -19.16 10.06 -29.54
N ASP A 572 -19.86 11.14 -29.18
CA ASP A 572 -20.68 11.87 -30.14
C ASP A 572 -19.83 12.42 -31.29
N LYS A 573 -20.39 12.39 -32.51
CA LYS A 573 -19.67 12.76 -33.73
C LYS A 573 -19.38 14.26 -33.79
N GLU A 574 -20.29 15.09 -33.27
CA GLU A 574 -20.22 16.55 -33.31
C GLU A 574 -19.74 17.16 -31.99
N ILE A 575 -20.10 16.54 -30.84
CA ILE A 575 -19.83 17.08 -29.51
C ILE A 575 -18.89 16.16 -28.72
N SER A 576 -17.58 16.41 -28.81
CA SER A 576 -16.54 15.51 -28.30
C SER A 576 -16.47 15.33 -26.78
N PHE A 577 -17.27 16.06 -25.99
CA PHE A 577 -17.41 15.84 -24.55
C PHE A 577 -18.65 15.00 -24.17
N LEU A 578 -19.42 14.50 -25.14
CA LEU A 578 -20.57 13.64 -24.93
C LEU A 578 -20.25 12.19 -25.30
N GLY A 579 -20.80 11.24 -24.53
CA GLY A 579 -20.66 9.83 -24.88
C GLY A 579 -21.73 8.94 -24.25
N ALA A 580 -21.87 7.73 -24.79
CA ALA A 580 -22.77 6.71 -24.29
C ALA A 580 -22.13 5.32 -24.37
N SER A 581 -22.54 4.43 -23.47
CA SER A 581 -22.23 3.00 -23.56
C SER A 581 -23.53 2.25 -23.37
N PRO A 582 -24.22 1.92 -24.48
CA PRO A 582 -25.42 1.10 -24.42
C PRO A 582 -25.13 -0.32 -23.92
N ASP A 583 -26.16 -1.00 -23.43
CA ASP A 583 -26.05 -2.38 -22.94
C ASP A 583 -25.87 -3.37 -24.11
N GLY A 584 -26.40 -3.04 -25.29
CA GLY A 584 -26.11 -3.76 -26.53
C GLY A 584 -26.62 -3.05 -27.79
N LYS A 585 -26.26 -3.59 -28.96
CA LYS A 585 -26.73 -3.12 -30.27
C LYS A 585 -27.05 -4.31 -31.17
N CYS A 586 -28.18 -4.23 -31.87
CA CYS A 586 -28.61 -5.23 -32.84
C CYS A 586 -29.10 -4.55 -34.13
N GLU A 587 -29.52 -5.35 -35.12
CA GLU A 587 -30.05 -4.83 -36.40
C GLU A 587 -31.28 -3.93 -36.23
N HIS A 588 -32.07 -4.17 -35.17
CA HIS A 588 -33.28 -3.41 -34.87
C HIS A 588 -33.05 -2.16 -34.02
N GLY A 589 -31.83 -1.90 -33.54
CA GLY A 589 -31.50 -0.69 -32.80
C GLY A 589 -30.61 -0.91 -31.57
N ILE A 590 -30.78 -0.05 -30.57
CA ILE A 590 -30.02 -0.04 -29.32
C ILE A 590 -30.81 -0.76 -28.24
N VAL A 591 -30.12 -1.59 -27.46
CA VAL A 591 -30.66 -2.35 -26.34
C VAL A 591 -30.27 -1.66 -25.03
N GLU A 592 -31.26 -1.41 -24.17
CA GLU A 592 -31.10 -0.91 -22.80
C GLU A 592 -31.90 -1.81 -21.87
N ILE A 593 -31.24 -2.41 -20.89
CA ILE A 593 -31.83 -3.39 -19.98
C ILE A 593 -31.99 -2.80 -18.60
N LYS A 594 -33.09 -3.17 -17.94
CA LYS A 594 -33.40 -2.78 -16.57
C LYS A 594 -33.93 -3.99 -15.82
N CYS A 595 -33.21 -4.42 -14.78
CA CYS A 595 -33.63 -5.49 -13.89
C CYS A 595 -34.00 -4.89 -12.52
N PRO A 596 -35.25 -4.45 -12.30
CA PRO A 596 -35.66 -3.84 -11.04
C PRO A 596 -35.79 -4.89 -9.93
N SER A 597 -35.00 -4.73 -8.86
CA SER A 597 -35.04 -5.66 -7.71
C SER A 597 -36.40 -5.69 -7.00
N SER A 598 -37.23 -4.66 -7.16
CA SER A 598 -38.58 -4.58 -6.57
C SER A 598 -39.62 -5.44 -7.29
N ALA A 599 -39.35 -5.87 -8.53
CA ALA A 599 -40.21 -6.77 -9.29
C ALA A 599 -39.80 -8.25 -9.17
N TYR A 600 -38.74 -8.53 -8.40
CA TYR A 600 -38.21 -9.87 -8.23
C TYR A 600 -39.12 -10.69 -7.29
N GLY A 601 -39.87 -11.64 -7.85
CA GLY A 601 -40.80 -12.50 -7.12
C GLY A 601 -42.25 -12.01 -7.06
N MET A 602 -42.65 -11.07 -7.93
CA MET A 602 -44.05 -10.77 -8.20
C MET A 602 -44.67 -11.77 -9.18
#